data_AF-A0A828RF33-F1
#
_entry.id   AF-A0A828RF33-F1
#
_cell.length_a   1.000
_cell.length_b   1.000
_cell.length_c   1.000
_cell.angle_alpha   90.00
_cell.angle_beta   90.00
_cell.angle_gamma   90.00
#
_symmetry.space_group_name_H-M   'P 1'
#
loop_
_entity.id
_entity.type
_entity.pdbx_description
1 polymer ?
#
loop_
_entity_poly.entity_id
_entity_poly.type
_entity_poly.pdbx_seq_one_letter_code
_entity_poly.pdbx_strand_id
1 'polypeptide(L)'
;MVIILTFLGALAFFACMMFIRQKSLRIILATLTGIIFVGSTLLMTLNYSHHFGMQKVTTTTTKRIYSASNSSMPLAIYQPVGKSGRDDVYIYNTKVKQKTPYHTQANEYTTSRIKWTNGSTPQLVTTETRWQYRNNFYKVLYAWSGMNNALVKRTNVLEYPLMYVKLTTSQADKLARVAKSATGAKLQAQAAEQGRAFVTSKVQAAMAKNPNMTAKQIQEVSAQAEQEFQAQSIQQILKQVK
;
A
#
# COMPACT_ATOMS: atom_id res chain seq x y z
N MET A 1 19.71 9.18 24.82
CA MET A 1 20.78 9.69 25.71
C MET A 1 20.88 11.21 25.73
N VAL A 2 20.71 11.91 24.60
CA VAL A 2 20.77 13.38 24.52
C VAL A 2 19.77 14.07 25.43
N ILE A 3 18.56 13.51 25.56
CA ILE A 3 17.53 14.02 26.48
C ILE A 3 18.05 14.00 27.93
N ILE A 4 18.68 12.88 28.35
CA ILE A 4 19.29 12.75 29.67
C ILE A 4 20.43 13.75 29.84
N LEU A 5 21.31 13.89 28.85
CA LEU A 5 22.41 14.87 28.88
C LEU A 5 21.90 16.30 29.04
N THR A 6 20.79 16.65 28.40
CA THR A 6 20.16 17.96 28.56
C THR A 6 19.66 18.17 29.99
N PHE A 7 18.89 17.23 30.55
CA PHE A 7 18.37 17.37 31.92
C PHE A 7 19.49 17.36 32.97
N LEU A 8 20.45 16.44 32.88
CA LEU A 8 21.57 16.37 33.81
C LEU A 8 22.51 17.56 33.65
N GLY A 9 22.75 18.03 32.43
CA GLY A 9 23.54 19.22 32.16
C GLY A 9 22.93 20.46 32.81
N ALA A 10 21.61 20.65 32.69
CA ALA A 10 20.89 21.74 33.34
C ALA A 10 20.98 21.69 34.88
N LEU A 11 20.73 20.51 35.47
CA LEU A 11 20.82 20.31 36.93
C LEU A 11 22.25 20.51 37.44
N ALA A 12 23.24 19.98 36.74
CA ALA A 12 24.65 20.12 37.11
C ALA A 12 25.10 21.59 36.98
N PHE A 13 24.67 22.29 35.94
CA PHE A 13 24.92 23.73 35.78
C PHE A 13 24.38 24.54 36.96
N PHE A 14 23.11 24.30 37.31
CA PHE A 14 22.47 24.92 38.47
C PHE A 14 23.22 24.62 39.78
N ALA A 15 23.54 23.34 40.02
CA ALA A 15 24.24 22.92 41.22
C ALA A 15 25.65 23.53 41.32
N CYS A 16 26.39 23.60 40.21
CA CYS A 16 27.70 24.24 40.16
C CYS A 16 27.59 25.72 40.53
N MET A 17 26.59 26.42 39.97
CA MET A 17 26.39 27.86 40.20
C MET A 17 25.98 28.16 41.65
N MET A 18 25.11 27.33 42.25
CA MET A 18 24.56 27.55 43.59
C MET A 18 25.46 27.07 44.73
N PHE A 19 26.08 25.90 44.63
CA PHE A 19 26.69 25.23 45.78
C PHE A 19 28.22 25.34 45.85
N ILE A 20 28.89 25.69 44.74
CA ILE A 20 30.37 25.77 44.72
C ILE A 20 30.85 27.15 45.19
N ARG A 21 31.59 27.18 46.31
CA ARG A 21 32.13 28.41 46.91
C ARG A 21 33.38 28.94 46.22
N GLN A 22 34.26 28.04 45.76
CA GLN A 22 35.52 28.43 45.13
C GLN A 22 35.27 29.00 43.72
N LYS A 23 35.64 30.28 43.51
CA LYS A 23 35.31 31.04 42.29
C LYS A 23 35.81 30.37 41.01
N SER A 24 37.07 29.96 40.97
CA SER A 24 37.68 29.38 39.76
C SER A 24 37.04 28.04 39.40
N LEU A 25 36.86 27.16 40.39
CA LEU A 25 36.25 25.84 40.19
C LEU A 25 34.79 25.97 39.76
N ARG A 26 34.04 26.90 40.36
CA ARG A 26 32.66 27.21 39.96
C ARG A 26 32.59 27.62 38.50
N ILE A 27 33.42 28.56 38.06
CA ILE A 27 33.40 29.06 36.68
C ILE A 27 33.73 27.93 35.71
N ILE A 28 34.80 27.16 35.95
CA ILE A 28 35.21 26.06 35.06
C ILE A 28 34.10 25.01 34.92
N LEU A 29 33.56 24.52 36.04
CA LEU A 29 32.51 23.49 35.99
C LEU A 29 31.18 24.02 35.46
N ALA A 30 30.80 25.25 35.79
CA ALA A 30 29.60 25.88 35.23
C ALA A 30 29.76 26.08 33.71
N THR A 31 30.92 26.52 33.23
CA THR A 31 31.16 26.62 31.78
C THR A 31 31.07 25.25 31.11
N LEU A 32 31.69 24.22 31.67
CA LEU A 32 31.65 22.87 31.10
C LEU A 32 30.23 22.31 31.05
N THR A 33 29.49 22.37 32.15
CA THR A 33 28.11 21.88 32.24
C THR A 33 27.15 22.72 31.39
N GLY A 34 27.39 24.04 31.28
CA GLY A 34 26.67 24.94 30.40
C GLY A 34 26.88 24.60 28.92
N ILE A 35 28.11 24.30 28.50
CA ILE A 35 28.42 23.83 27.15
C ILE A 35 27.72 22.50 26.87
N ILE A 36 27.73 21.56 27.83
CA ILE A 36 27.02 20.27 27.68
C ILE A 36 25.53 20.51 27.48
N PHE A 37 24.90 21.36 28.30
CA PHE A 37 23.48 21.67 28.22
C PHE A 37 23.09 22.34 26.90
N VAL A 38 23.83 23.38 26.49
CA VAL A 38 23.58 24.10 25.23
C VAL A 38 23.85 23.18 24.04
N GLY A 39 24.96 22.43 24.07
CA GLY A 39 25.34 21.49 23.02
C GLY A 39 24.36 20.34 22.85
N SER A 40 23.88 19.74 23.95
CA SER A 40 22.88 18.67 23.88
C SER A 40 21.53 19.19 23.36
N THR A 41 21.13 20.39 23.77
CA THR A 41 19.92 21.05 23.26
C THR A 41 20.03 21.34 21.76
N LEU A 42 21.17 21.88 21.30
CA LEU A 42 21.42 22.11 19.88
C LEU A 42 21.39 20.81 19.07
N LEU A 43 22.06 19.76 19.54
CA LEU A 43 22.05 18.44 18.89
C LEU A 43 20.66 17.83 18.83
N MET A 44 19.83 18.05 19.87
CA MET A 44 18.44 17.64 19.89
C MET A 44 17.64 18.40 18.82
N THR A 45 17.72 19.73 18.81
CA THR A 45 17.05 20.58 17.81
C THR A 45 17.44 20.19 16.39
N LEU A 46 18.73 19.98 16.11
CA LEU A 46 19.21 19.56 14.79
C LEU A 46 18.72 18.17 14.39
N ASN A 47 18.53 17.26 15.36
CA ASN A 47 17.95 15.94 15.07
C ASN A 47 16.46 16.04 14.73
N TYR A 48 15.67 16.82 15.49
CA TYR A 48 14.23 16.97 15.22
C TYR A 48 13.94 17.76 13.94
N SER A 49 14.64 18.87 13.71
CA SER A 49 14.39 19.75 12.55
C SER A 49 15.09 19.26 11.29
N HIS A 50 16.40 19.01 11.37
CA HIS A 50 17.26 18.70 10.21
C HIS A 50 17.65 17.24 10.10
N HIS A 51 17.15 16.38 10.99
CA HIS A 51 17.36 14.93 10.92
C HIS A 51 18.84 14.55 11.02
N PHE A 52 19.61 15.35 11.77
CA PHE A 52 21.03 15.15 11.99
C PHE A 52 21.32 13.76 12.60
N GLY A 53 22.34 13.08 12.09
CA GLY A 53 22.65 11.70 12.49
C GLY A 53 21.75 10.62 11.86
N MET A 54 20.82 11.00 10.97
CA MET A 54 19.92 10.06 10.28
C MET A 54 20.17 9.98 8.78
N GLN A 55 19.72 8.88 8.19
CA GLN A 55 19.73 8.60 6.76
C GLN A 55 18.37 8.08 6.32
N LYS A 56 18.05 8.27 5.04
CA LYS A 56 16.84 7.72 4.44
C LYS A 56 17.12 6.31 3.96
N VAL A 57 16.36 5.35 4.46
CA VAL A 57 16.40 3.96 4.00
C VAL A 57 15.11 3.67 3.27
N THR A 58 15.23 3.17 2.04
CA THR A 58 14.09 2.79 1.21
C THR A 58 13.96 1.29 1.17
N THR A 59 12.79 0.78 1.54
CA THR A 59 12.47 -0.64 1.50
C THR A 59 11.27 -0.85 0.61
N THR A 60 11.37 -1.82 -0.30
CA THR A 60 10.26 -2.26 -1.14
C THR A 60 9.80 -3.62 -0.68
N THR A 61 8.50 -3.77 -0.49
CA THR A 61 7.86 -5.03 -0.14
C THR A 61 6.77 -5.32 -1.16
N THR A 62 6.72 -6.57 -1.62
CA THR A 62 5.69 -7.04 -2.54
C THR A 62 4.86 -8.10 -1.83
N LYS A 63 3.55 -7.96 -1.87
CA LYS A 63 2.60 -8.92 -1.29
C LYS A 63 1.52 -9.23 -2.29
N ARG A 64 1.15 -10.50 -2.42
CA ARG A 64 -0.01 -10.90 -3.20
C ARG A 64 -1.29 -10.36 -2.57
N ILE A 65 -2.21 -9.86 -3.39
CA ILE A 65 -3.51 -9.35 -2.96
C ILE A 65 -4.65 -10.00 -3.75
N TYR A 66 -5.88 -9.82 -3.27
CA TYR A 66 -7.10 -10.35 -3.85
C TYR A 66 -8.19 -9.26 -3.87
N SER A 67 -9.22 -9.47 -4.70
CA SER A 67 -10.39 -8.59 -4.74
C SER A 67 -11.06 -8.53 -3.36
N ALA A 68 -11.44 -7.33 -2.93
CA ALA A 68 -12.16 -7.10 -1.68
C ALA A 68 -13.65 -7.47 -1.75
N SER A 69 -14.21 -7.72 -2.94
CA SER A 69 -15.63 -8.07 -3.09
C SER A 69 -16.00 -9.46 -2.57
N ASN A 70 -15.02 -10.33 -2.28
CA ASN A 70 -15.20 -11.75 -2.00
C ASN A 70 -16.04 -12.50 -3.07
N SER A 71 -16.19 -11.92 -4.27
CA SER A 71 -16.83 -12.53 -5.44
C SER A 71 -15.79 -13.17 -6.34
N SER A 72 -16.22 -14.07 -7.22
CA SER A 72 -15.38 -14.60 -8.31
C SER A 72 -14.97 -13.54 -9.34
N MET A 73 -15.65 -12.40 -9.38
CA MET A 73 -15.33 -11.31 -10.30
C MET A 73 -14.00 -10.61 -9.94
N PRO A 74 -13.12 -10.35 -10.92
CA PRO A 74 -11.86 -9.63 -10.73
C PRO A 74 -12.11 -8.12 -10.56
N LEU A 75 -12.36 -7.67 -9.33
CA LEU A 75 -12.68 -6.26 -9.04
C LEU A 75 -11.53 -5.57 -8.31
N ALA A 76 -11.18 -4.36 -8.75
CA ALA A 76 -10.25 -3.46 -8.08
C ALA A 76 -11.08 -2.35 -7.42
N ILE A 77 -11.28 -2.47 -6.11
CA ILE A 77 -12.19 -1.57 -5.37
C ILE A 77 -11.40 -0.37 -4.81
N TYR A 78 -11.97 0.82 -4.98
CA TYR A 78 -11.43 2.04 -4.39
C TYR A 78 -12.53 2.92 -3.81
N GLN A 79 -12.13 3.83 -2.94
CA GLN A 79 -12.95 4.88 -2.36
C GLN A 79 -12.23 6.22 -2.61
N PRO A 80 -12.83 7.15 -3.36
CA PRO A 80 -12.27 8.49 -3.47
C PRO A 80 -12.29 9.19 -2.11
N VAL A 81 -11.21 9.90 -1.77
CA VAL A 81 -11.13 10.75 -0.58
C VAL A 81 -10.98 12.21 -0.97
N GLY A 82 -11.77 13.08 -0.32
CA GLY A 82 -11.85 14.49 -0.67
C GLY A 82 -12.62 14.77 -1.97
N LYS A 83 -12.61 16.03 -2.42
CA LYS A 83 -13.31 16.50 -3.63
C LYS A 83 -12.41 16.64 -4.85
N SER A 84 -11.10 16.51 -4.69
CA SER A 84 -10.10 16.73 -5.74
C SER A 84 -9.99 15.57 -6.74
N GLY A 85 -10.46 14.37 -6.37
CA GLY A 85 -10.34 13.16 -7.18
C GLY A 85 -8.89 12.67 -7.37
N ARG A 86 -7.92 13.22 -6.63
CA ARG A 86 -6.49 12.88 -6.74
C ARG A 86 -6.04 11.85 -5.71
N ASP A 87 -6.78 11.75 -4.61
CA ASP A 87 -6.47 10.88 -3.49
C ASP A 87 -7.52 9.77 -3.44
N ASP A 88 -7.08 8.56 -3.78
CA ASP A 88 -7.92 7.35 -3.76
C ASP A 88 -7.40 6.40 -2.67
N VAL A 89 -8.32 5.87 -1.86
CA VAL A 89 -8.04 4.76 -0.97
C VAL A 89 -8.43 3.46 -1.66
N TYR A 90 -7.48 2.55 -1.80
CA TYR A 90 -7.72 1.26 -2.45
C TYR A 90 -7.98 0.18 -1.42
N ILE A 91 -8.96 -0.67 -1.69
CA ILE A 91 -9.43 -1.69 -0.77
C ILE A 91 -9.09 -3.06 -1.37
N TYR A 92 -8.45 -3.92 -0.59
CA TYR A 92 -7.93 -5.20 -1.05
C TYR A 92 -7.93 -6.24 0.07
N ASN A 93 -7.92 -7.52 -0.31
CA ASN A 93 -7.75 -8.63 0.61
C ASN A 93 -6.34 -9.21 0.50
N THR A 94 -5.83 -9.81 1.58
CA THR A 94 -4.56 -10.58 1.57
C THR A 94 -4.80 -12.08 1.56
N LYS A 95 -6.05 -12.51 1.73
CA LYS A 95 -6.51 -13.90 1.62
C LYS A 95 -7.67 -13.97 0.62
N VAL A 96 -7.87 -15.13 -0.02
CA VAL A 96 -8.92 -15.33 -1.04
C VAL A 96 -10.31 -14.98 -0.50
N LYS A 97 -10.60 -15.37 0.74
CA LYS A 97 -11.80 -14.96 1.48
C LYS A 97 -11.38 -14.28 2.77
N GLN A 98 -11.82 -13.05 2.97
CA GLN A 98 -11.49 -12.26 4.14
C GLN A 98 -12.72 -11.46 4.58
N LYS A 99 -13.06 -11.54 5.87
CA LYS A 99 -14.26 -10.88 6.42
C LYS A 99 -14.16 -9.36 6.40
N THR A 100 -13.01 -8.83 6.81
CA THR A 100 -12.74 -7.39 6.88
C THR A 100 -11.60 -7.06 5.93
N PRO A 101 -11.82 -6.35 4.81
CA PRO A 101 -10.77 -6.04 3.86
C PRO A 101 -9.74 -5.05 4.46
N TYR A 102 -8.53 -5.05 3.89
CA TYR A 102 -7.53 -4.02 4.14
C TYR A 102 -7.71 -2.85 3.17
N HIS A 103 -7.12 -1.71 3.53
CA HIS A 103 -7.08 -0.55 2.65
C HIS A 103 -5.72 0.16 2.72
N THR A 104 -5.41 0.92 1.68
CA THR A 104 -4.24 1.81 1.68
C THR A 104 -4.45 2.97 2.67
N GLN A 105 -3.36 3.52 3.20
CA GLN A 105 -3.41 4.67 4.10
C GLN A 105 -3.74 5.95 3.32
N ALA A 106 -4.51 6.85 3.94
CA ALA A 106 -4.84 8.17 3.43
C ALA A 106 -4.19 9.23 4.32
N ASN A 107 -2.91 9.49 4.10
CA ASN A 107 -2.17 10.56 4.80
C ASN A 107 -1.22 11.26 3.82
N GLU A 108 -0.71 12.41 4.23
CA GLU A 108 0.12 13.32 3.44
C GLU A 108 1.45 12.70 2.96
N TYR A 109 1.92 11.65 3.62
CA TYR A 109 3.15 10.94 3.23
C TYR A 109 2.88 9.77 2.27
N THR A 110 1.62 9.39 2.04
CA THR A 110 1.25 8.19 1.31
C THR A 110 0.61 8.52 -0.03
N THR A 111 1.20 8.03 -1.11
CA THR A 111 0.58 8.03 -2.44
C THR A 111 0.20 6.62 -2.82
N SER A 112 -1.04 6.41 -3.25
CA SER A 112 -1.53 5.11 -3.70
C SER A 112 -2.05 5.19 -5.12
N ARG A 113 -1.75 4.18 -5.94
CA ARG A 113 -2.22 4.12 -7.34
C ARG A 113 -2.42 2.69 -7.81
N ILE A 114 -3.29 2.52 -8.80
CA ILE A 114 -3.37 1.29 -9.58
C ILE A 114 -2.42 1.37 -10.76
N LYS A 115 -1.77 0.24 -11.05
CA LYS A 115 -1.06 0.00 -12.31
C LYS A 115 -1.64 -1.26 -12.94
N TRP A 116 -2.11 -1.14 -14.18
CA TRP A 116 -2.57 -2.28 -14.95
C TRP A 116 -1.38 -3.01 -15.55
N THR A 117 -1.41 -4.34 -15.50
CA THR A 117 -0.29 -5.18 -15.96
C THR A 117 -0.82 -6.36 -16.78
N ASN A 118 0.05 -6.91 -17.63
CA ASN A 118 -0.22 -8.15 -18.39
C ASN A 118 -0.03 -9.41 -17.54
N GLY A 119 0.36 -9.27 -16.25
CA GLY A 119 0.54 -10.40 -15.35
C GLY A 119 -0.80 -11.04 -14.96
N SER A 120 -0.75 -12.26 -14.45
CA SER A 120 -1.95 -13.00 -14.01
C SER A 120 -2.28 -12.82 -12.53
N THR A 121 -1.34 -12.30 -11.73
CA THR A 121 -1.45 -12.30 -10.27
C THR A 121 -1.47 -10.88 -9.70
N PRO A 122 -2.55 -10.47 -9.02
CA PRO A 122 -2.60 -9.17 -8.36
C PRO A 122 -1.61 -9.08 -7.20
N GLN A 123 -0.94 -7.93 -7.08
CA GLN A 123 0.01 -7.68 -6.01
C GLN A 123 0.02 -6.22 -5.57
N LEU A 124 0.34 -5.99 -4.30
CA LEU A 124 0.63 -4.70 -3.73
C LEU A 124 2.14 -4.56 -3.59
N VAL A 125 2.70 -3.57 -4.29
CA VAL A 125 4.08 -3.15 -4.14
C VAL A 125 4.10 -1.89 -3.27
N THR A 126 4.59 -2.02 -2.05
CA THR A 126 4.74 -0.92 -1.10
C THR A 126 6.20 -0.54 -0.99
N THR A 127 6.52 0.68 -1.40
CA THR A 127 7.85 1.29 -1.24
C THR A 127 7.77 2.34 -0.14
N GLU A 128 8.51 2.14 0.94
CA GLU A 128 8.59 3.08 2.05
C GLU A 128 10.01 3.64 2.16
N THR A 129 10.12 4.95 2.25
CA THR A 129 11.35 5.62 2.69
C THR A 129 11.14 6.06 4.13
N ARG A 130 12.02 5.60 5.02
CA ARG A 130 11.99 5.93 6.45
C ARG A 130 13.33 6.47 6.91
N TRP A 131 13.30 7.31 7.93
CA TRP A 131 14.51 7.74 8.62
C TRP A 131 15.04 6.62 9.51
N GLN A 132 16.34 6.37 9.41
CA GLN A 132 17.06 5.47 10.31
C GLN A 132 18.36 6.12 10.75
N TYR A 133 18.83 5.80 11.95
CA TYR A 133 20.13 6.26 12.41
C TYR A 133 21.25 5.69 11.55
N ARG A 134 22.24 6.51 11.24
CA ARG A 134 23.38 6.12 10.39
C ARG A 134 24.24 5.03 10.99
N ASN A 135 24.35 5.01 12.33
CA ASN A 135 25.16 4.06 13.08
C ASN A 135 24.63 3.91 14.51
N ASN A 136 25.26 3.01 15.27
CA ASN A 136 24.84 2.72 16.64
C ASN A 136 25.09 3.91 17.60
N PHE A 137 26.11 4.75 17.35
CA PHE A 137 26.35 5.95 18.14
C PHE A 137 25.13 6.89 18.11
N TYR A 138 24.62 7.24 16.93
CA TYR A 138 23.43 8.09 16.80
C TYR A 138 22.17 7.42 17.34
N LYS A 139 22.05 6.10 17.22
CA LYS A 139 20.95 5.34 17.82
C LYS A 139 20.90 5.47 19.34
N VAL A 140 22.05 5.38 20.00
CA VAL A 140 22.16 5.56 21.45
C VAL A 140 21.99 7.03 21.84
N LEU A 141 22.67 7.93 21.12
CA LEU A 141 22.61 9.38 21.36
C LEU A 141 21.15 9.84 21.36
N TYR A 142 20.40 9.51 20.31
CA TYR A 142 19.00 9.90 20.14
C TYR A 142 18.01 8.82 20.59
N ALA A 143 18.42 7.89 21.45
CA ALA A 143 17.50 6.93 22.05
C ALA A 143 16.33 7.65 22.72
N TRP A 144 15.12 7.13 22.49
CA TRP A 144 13.83 7.67 22.95
C TRP A 144 13.38 8.99 22.32
N SER A 145 14.06 9.50 21.28
CA SER A 145 13.58 10.70 20.55
C SER A 145 12.33 10.45 19.69
N GLY A 146 11.98 9.19 19.43
CA GLY A 146 10.89 8.83 18.51
C GLY A 146 11.20 9.05 17.03
N MET A 147 12.39 9.56 16.68
CA MET A 147 12.75 9.90 15.29
C MET A 147 13.13 8.67 14.44
N ASN A 148 13.44 7.54 15.09
CA ASN A 148 13.80 6.32 14.37
C ASN A 148 12.59 5.71 13.66
N ASN A 149 12.78 5.24 12.43
CA ASN A 149 11.75 4.71 11.54
C ASN A 149 10.60 5.67 11.21
N ALA A 150 10.79 6.98 11.43
CA ALA A 150 9.84 8.00 11.01
C ALA A 150 9.63 7.95 9.49
N LEU A 151 8.36 7.99 9.06
CA LEU A 151 7.99 7.85 7.65
C LEU A 151 8.31 9.14 6.89
N VAL A 152 9.07 9.03 5.81
CA VAL A 152 9.35 10.14 4.88
C VAL A 152 8.35 10.13 3.74
N LYS A 153 8.16 8.95 3.16
CA LYS A 153 7.29 8.74 2.01
C LYS A 153 6.89 7.28 1.95
N ARG A 154 5.64 7.03 1.57
CA ARG A 154 5.12 5.73 1.21
C ARG A 154 4.51 5.82 -0.18
N THR A 155 4.81 4.84 -1.03
CA THR A 155 4.14 4.68 -2.31
C THR A 155 3.61 3.26 -2.41
N ASN A 156 2.29 3.15 -2.57
CA ASN A 156 1.58 1.90 -2.77
C ASN A 156 1.18 1.79 -4.23
N VAL A 157 1.70 0.79 -4.93
CA VAL A 157 1.29 0.46 -6.30
C VAL A 157 0.53 -0.86 -6.26
N LEU A 158 -0.77 -0.80 -6.51
CA LEU A 158 -1.59 -1.98 -6.67
C LEU A 158 -1.51 -2.40 -8.13
N GLU A 159 -0.76 -3.47 -8.38
CA GLU A 159 -0.63 -4.06 -9.71
C GLU A 159 -1.76 -5.06 -9.91
N TYR A 160 -2.66 -4.74 -10.85
CA TYR A 160 -3.78 -5.58 -11.22
C TYR A 160 -3.62 -6.08 -12.66
N PRO A 161 -3.99 -7.34 -12.95
CA PRO A 161 -4.16 -7.82 -14.32
C PRO A 161 -5.18 -6.97 -15.10
N LEU A 162 -5.02 -6.84 -16.42
CA LEU A 162 -5.93 -6.08 -17.28
C LEU A 162 -7.40 -6.55 -17.23
N MET A 163 -7.66 -7.79 -16.83
CA MET A 163 -9.02 -8.31 -16.64
C MET A 163 -9.76 -7.70 -15.45
N TYR A 164 -9.06 -6.98 -14.55
CA TYR A 164 -9.68 -6.39 -13.38
C TYR A 164 -10.46 -5.12 -13.73
N VAL A 165 -11.58 -4.94 -13.05
CA VAL A 165 -12.50 -3.80 -13.22
C VAL A 165 -12.33 -2.84 -12.05
N LYS A 166 -11.90 -1.60 -12.31
CA LYS A 166 -11.84 -0.55 -11.27
C LYS A 166 -13.26 -0.07 -10.96
N LEU A 167 -13.71 -0.23 -9.72
CA LEU A 167 -15.02 0.21 -9.24
C LEU A 167 -14.91 0.95 -7.91
N THR A 168 -15.79 1.92 -7.72
CA THR A 168 -16.00 2.49 -6.39
C THR A 168 -16.65 1.47 -5.46
N THR A 169 -16.52 1.66 -4.14
CA THR A 169 -17.26 0.89 -3.12
C THR A 169 -18.76 0.85 -3.41
N SER A 170 -19.39 2.00 -3.70
CA SER A 170 -20.82 2.10 -4.00
C SER A 170 -21.20 1.31 -5.26
N GLN A 171 -20.40 1.38 -6.32
CA GLN A 171 -20.63 0.59 -7.53
C GLN A 171 -20.46 -0.92 -7.27
N ALA A 172 -19.45 -1.31 -6.50
CA ALA A 172 -19.23 -2.69 -6.12
C ALA A 172 -20.39 -3.24 -5.27
N ASP A 173 -20.92 -2.44 -4.34
CA ASP A 173 -22.09 -2.81 -3.53
C ASP A 173 -23.35 -2.97 -4.37
N LYS A 174 -23.60 -2.05 -5.31
CA LYS A 174 -24.71 -2.15 -6.26
C LYS A 174 -24.58 -3.41 -7.11
N LEU A 175 -23.39 -3.68 -7.66
CA LEU A 175 -23.10 -4.87 -8.44
C LEU A 175 -23.33 -6.14 -7.62
N ALA A 176 -22.87 -6.18 -6.37
CA ALA A 176 -23.06 -7.31 -5.47
C ALA A 176 -24.55 -7.57 -5.16
N ARG A 177 -25.36 -6.52 -5.01
CA ARG A 177 -26.82 -6.64 -4.84
C ARG A 177 -27.50 -7.17 -6.10
N VAL A 178 -27.15 -6.65 -7.27
CA VAL A 178 -27.69 -7.11 -8.55
C VAL A 178 -27.31 -8.57 -8.79
N ALA A 179 -26.06 -8.96 -8.56
CA ALA A 179 -25.59 -10.34 -8.72
C ALA A 179 -26.35 -11.35 -7.84
N LYS A 180 -26.83 -10.92 -6.66
CA LYS A 180 -27.63 -11.76 -5.75
C LYS A 180 -29.13 -11.74 -6.05
N SER A 181 -29.58 -10.88 -6.95
CA SER A 181 -31.00 -10.75 -7.32
C SER A 181 -31.40 -11.74 -8.42
N ALA A 182 -32.71 -11.95 -8.60
CA ALA A 182 -33.25 -12.73 -9.72
C ALA A 182 -32.80 -12.19 -11.09
N THR A 183 -32.66 -10.87 -11.22
CA THR A 183 -32.11 -10.21 -12.41
C THR A 183 -30.66 -10.61 -12.65
N GLY A 184 -29.83 -10.69 -11.60
CA GLY A 184 -28.45 -11.17 -11.69
C GLY A 184 -28.37 -12.63 -12.11
N ALA A 185 -29.24 -13.49 -11.55
CA ALA A 185 -29.33 -14.89 -11.95
C ALA A 185 -29.71 -15.05 -13.43
N LYS A 186 -30.66 -14.23 -13.92
CA LYS A 186 -31.07 -14.22 -15.33
C LYS A 186 -29.93 -13.72 -16.24
N LEU A 187 -29.24 -12.65 -15.85
CA LEU A 187 -28.10 -12.12 -16.60
C LEU A 187 -26.93 -13.12 -16.63
N GLN A 188 -26.68 -13.82 -15.53
CA GLN A 188 -25.64 -14.84 -15.46
C GLN A 188 -26.01 -16.07 -16.31
N ALA A 189 -27.27 -16.49 -16.30
CA ALA A 189 -27.76 -17.56 -17.18
C ALA A 189 -27.64 -17.17 -18.66
N GLN A 190 -28.05 -15.94 -19.01
CA GLN A 190 -27.94 -15.41 -20.38
C GLN A 190 -26.48 -15.28 -20.82
N ALA A 191 -25.59 -14.82 -19.94
CA ALA A 191 -24.15 -14.77 -20.22
C ALA A 191 -23.53 -16.17 -20.35
N ALA A 192 -23.98 -17.15 -19.57
CA ALA A 192 -23.53 -18.54 -19.69
C ALA A 192 -24.01 -19.17 -21.01
N GLU A 193 -25.22 -18.86 -21.46
CA GLU A 193 -25.75 -19.30 -22.75
C GLU A 193 -25.00 -18.66 -23.92
N GLN A 194 -24.77 -17.35 -23.88
CA GLN A 194 -23.95 -16.63 -24.85
C GLN A 194 -22.50 -17.12 -24.87
N GLY A 195 -21.92 -17.43 -23.70
CA GLY A 195 -20.59 -18.00 -23.57
C GLY A 195 -20.50 -19.39 -24.18
N ARG A 196 -21.48 -20.27 -23.90
CA ARG A 196 -21.58 -21.59 -24.54
C ARG A 196 -21.70 -21.48 -26.05
N ALA A 197 -22.53 -20.56 -26.55
CA ALA A 197 -22.66 -20.31 -27.99
C ALA A 197 -21.35 -19.80 -28.61
N PHE A 198 -20.64 -18.88 -27.95
CA PHE A 198 -19.36 -18.36 -28.40
C PHE A 198 -18.28 -19.45 -28.45
N VAL A 199 -18.11 -20.22 -27.38
CA VAL A 199 -17.17 -21.36 -27.31
C VAL A 199 -17.51 -22.40 -28.38
N THR A 200 -18.80 -22.76 -28.52
CA THR A 200 -19.26 -23.70 -29.55
C THR A 200 -18.92 -23.19 -30.95
N SER A 201 -19.13 -21.89 -31.24
CA SER A 201 -18.81 -21.31 -32.54
C SER A 201 -17.29 -21.33 -32.84
N LYS A 202 -16.45 -21.06 -31.83
CA LYS A 202 -14.99 -21.08 -31.96
C LYS A 202 -14.46 -22.50 -32.15
N VAL A 203 -15.00 -23.47 -31.43
CA VAL A 203 -14.68 -24.89 -31.59
C VAL A 203 -15.15 -25.40 -32.96
N GLN A 204 -16.35 -25.06 -33.41
CA GLN A 204 -16.84 -25.39 -34.75
C GLN A 204 -15.97 -24.79 -35.85
N ALA A 205 -15.56 -23.51 -35.72
CA ALA A 205 -14.64 -22.88 -36.66
C ALA A 205 -13.25 -23.54 -36.66
N ALA A 206 -12.76 -24.00 -35.51
CA ALA A 206 -11.51 -24.74 -35.41
C ALA A 206 -11.62 -26.14 -36.04
N MET A 207 -12.72 -26.87 -35.79
CA MET A 207 -13.00 -28.16 -36.41
C MET A 207 -13.21 -28.06 -37.93
N ALA A 208 -13.78 -26.97 -38.43
CA ALA A 208 -13.91 -26.72 -39.87
C ALA A 208 -12.54 -26.49 -40.54
N LYS A 209 -11.57 -25.92 -39.82
CA LYS A 209 -10.19 -25.74 -40.31
C LYS A 209 -9.33 -26.99 -40.12
N ASN A 210 -9.65 -27.84 -39.15
CA ASN A 210 -8.96 -29.09 -38.88
C ASN A 210 -9.94 -30.19 -38.45
N PRO A 211 -10.45 -30.99 -39.41
CA PRO A 211 -11.48 -32.01 -39.14
C PRO A 211 -11.02 -33.15 -38.21
N ASN A 212 -9.71 -33.39 -38.07
CA ASN A 212 -9.12 -34.47 -37.27
C ASN A 212 -8.60 -33.98 -35.90
N MET A 213 -9.15 -32.89 -35.36
CA MET A 213 -8.76 -32.40 -34.03
C MET A 213 -8.97 -33.47 -32.95
N THR A 214 -7.96 -33.64 -32.10
CA THR A 214 -8.04 -34.53 -30.94
C THR A 214 -8.80 -33.88 -29.78
N ALA A 215 -9.36 -34.70 -28.89
CA ALA A 215 -10.11 -34.21 -27.72
C ALA A 215 -9.32 -33.20 -26.86
N LYS A 216 -7.99 -33.37 -26.74
CA LYS A 216 -7.11 -32.41 -26.05
C LYS A 216 -7.08 -31.04 -26.74
N GLN A 217 -7.00 -31.00 -28.07
CA GLN A 217 -6.98 -29.76 -28.83
C GLN A 217 -8.33 -29.04 -28.78
N ILE A 218 -9.44 -29.78 -28.78
CA ILE A 218 -10.79 -29.23 -28.57
C ILE A 218 -10.87 -28.59 -27.18
N GLN A 219 -10.31 -29.25 -26.16
CA GLN A 219 -10.31 -28.76 -24.78
C GLN A 219 -9.45 -27.49 -24.61
N GLU A 220 -8.31 -27.40 -25.29
CA GLU A 220 -7.48 -26.18 -25.31
C GLU A 220 -8.18 -25.01 -26.02
N VAL A 221 -8.79 -25.26 -27.18
CA VAL A 221 -9.56 -24.24 -27.92
C VAL A 221 -10.76 -23.77 -27.10
N SER A 222 -11.46 -24.67 -26.40
CA SER A 222 -12.55 -24.27 -25.52
C SER A 222 -12.07 -23.43 -24.35
N ALA A 223 -10.94 -23.79 -23.71
CA ALA A 223 -10.37 -23.03 -22.60
C ALA A 223 -9.93 -21.62 -23.03
N GLN A 224 -9.32 -21.50 -24.22
CA GLN A 224 -8.97 -20.20 -24.81
C GLN A 224 -10.21 -19.37 -25.14
N ALA A 225 -11.23 -19.97 -25.74
CA ALA A 225 -12.48 -19.28 -26.07
C ALA A 225 -13.25 -18.81 -24.82
N GLU A 226 -13.24 -19.59 -23.73
CA GLU A 226 -13.81 -19.17 -22.44
C GLU A 226 -13.07 -17.97 -21.84
N GLN A 227 -11.73 -17.96 -21.89
CA GLN A 227 -10.93 -16.82 -21.44
C GLN A 227 -11.19 -15.57 -22.28
N GLU A 228 -11.25 -15.70 -23.62
CA GLU A 228 -11.61 -14.59 -24.53
C GLU A 228 -12.99 -14.02 -24.21
N PHE A 229 -13.98 -14.90 -24.00
CA PHE A 229 -15.34 -14.48 -23.69
C PHE A 229 -15.44 -13.77 -22.34
N GLN A 230 -14.77 -14.30 -21.30
CA GLN A 230 -14.72 -13.64 -19.98
C GLN A 230 -14.09 -12.24 -20.08
N ALA A 231 -13.00 -12.10 -20.83
CA ALA A 231 -12.37 -10.80 -21.05
C ALA A 231 -13.29 -9.81 -21.77
N GLN A 232 -14.03 -10.24 -22.81
CA GLN A 232 -14.97 -9.40 -23.56
C GLN A 232 -16.21 -9.00 -22.73
N SER A 233 -16.79 -9.95 -22.01
CA SER A 233 -18.00 -9.71 -21.21
C SER A 233 -17.73 -8.75 -20.04
N ILE A 234 -16.54 -8.80 -19.44
CA ILE A 234 -16.08 -7.79 -18.47
C ILE A 234 -16.07 -6.37 -19.09
N GLN A 235 -15.58 -6.22 -20.33
CA GLN A 235 -15.59 -4.93 -21.03
C GLN A 235 -17.01 -4.44 -21.33
N GLN A 236 -17.96 -5.32 -21.63
CA GLN A 236 -19.35 -4.95 -21.85
C GLN A 236 -20.06 -4.52 -20.56
N ILE A 237 -19.85 -5.23 -19.45
CA ILE A 237 -20.40 -4.85 -18.14
C ILE A 237 -19.87 -3.47 -17.72
N LEU A 238 -18.58 -3.21 -17.97
CA LEU A 238 -17.97 -1.89 -17.71
C LEU A 238 -18.67 -0.73 -18.44
N LYS A 239 -19.24 -0.96 -19.63
CA LYS A 239 -19.99 0.06 -20.37
C LYS A 239 -21.37 0.34 -19.76
N GLN A 240 -21.95 -0.61 -19.02
CA GLN A 240 -23.27 -0.45 -18.40
C GLN A 240 -23.21 0.11 -16.97
N VAL A 241 -22.03 0.09 -16.33
CA VAL A 241 -21.83 0.52 -14.93
C VAL A 241 -21.13 1.90 -14.82
N LYS A 242 -20.57 2.40 -15.92
CA LYS A 242 -20.13 3.80 -16.04
C LYS A 242 -21.32 4.72 -16.23
#